data_AF-A0A445MQT4-F1
#
_entry.id   AF-A0A445MQT4-F1
#
_cell.length_a   1.000
_cell.length_b   1.000
_cell.length_c   1.000
_cell.angle_alpha   90.00
_cell.angle_beta   90.00
_cell.angle_gamma   90.00
#
_symmetry.space_group_name_H-M   'P 1'
#
loop_
_entity.id
_entity.type
_entity.pdbx_description
1 polymer ?
#
loop_
_entity_poly.entity_id
_entity_poly.type
_entity_poly.pdbx_seq_one_letter_code
_entity_poly.pdbx_strand_id
1 'polypeptide(L)'
;MTEDKSKRQRIAPELRRAINEMKASHSVATIYPWPEMQVGDSVLFQAERGESLRLLRKRIAGSASTYGKVSGKTFTSKLMPKENGLRVWRTH
;
A
#
# COMPACT_ATOMS: atom_id res chain seq x y z
N MET A 1 -34.57 21.32 25.43
CA MET A 1 -33.25 21.79 25.87
C MET A 1 -32.21 21.11 25.01
N THR A 2 -31.51 21.93 24.22
CA THR A 2 -30.56 21.58 23.17
C THR A 2 -29.18 21.42 23.80
N GLU A 3 -28.51 20.29 23.64
CA GLU A 3 -27.05 20.22 23.80
C GLU A 3 -26.41 19.81 22.47
N ASP A 4 -25.81 20.81 21.86
CA ASP A 4 -25.12 20.78 20.59
C ASP A 4 -23.60 20.83 20.86
N LYS A 5 -22.87 20.09 20.03
CA LYS A 5 -21.46 20.24 19.64
C LYS A 5 -20.32 19.97 20.64
N SER A 6 -19.50 19.02 20.16
CA SER A 6 -18.06 19.20 19.97
C SER A 6 -17.13 18.82 21.13
N LYS A 7 -17.10 17.52 21.46
CA LYS A 7 -15.85 16.85 21.84
C LYS A 7 -14.96 16.66 20.60
N ARG A 8 -14.53 17.76 19.97
CA ARG A 8 -13.36 17.73 19.06
C ARG A 8 -12.15 17.51 19.96
N GLN A 9 -11.73 16.25 20.11
CA GLN A 9 -10.49 15.89 20.76
C GLN A 9 -9.37 16.80 20.21
N ARG A 10 -8.87 17.70 21.06
CA ARG A 10 -7.71 18.53 20.74
C ARG A 10 -6.54 17.58 20.65
N ILE A 11 -6.23 17.12 19.44
CA ILE A 11 -5.02 16.34 19.15
C ILE A 11 -3.84 17.10 19.76
N ALA A 12 -3.05 16.42 20.58
CA ALA A 12 -1.93 17.04 21.28
C ALA A 12 -0.91 17.62 20.27
N PRO A 13 -0.23 18.73 20.58
CA PRO A 13 0.66 19.43 19.65
C PRO A 13 1.74 18.52 19.03
N GLU A 14 2.28 17.58 19.80
CA GLU A 14 3.26 16.59 19.35
C GLU A 14 2.70 15.64 18.29
N LEU A 15 1.46 15.18 18.48
CA LEU A 15 0.75 14.33 17.51
C LEU A 15 0.41 15.11 16.23
N ARG A 16 0.09 16.40 16.32
CA ARG A 16 -0.15 17.25 15.14
C ARG A 16 1.12 17.39 14.29
N ARG A 17 2.27 17.54 14.94
CA ARG A 17 3.57 17.63 14.25
C ARG A 17 3.89 16.33 13.53
N ALA A 18 3.78 15.19 14.21
CA ALA A 18 3.99 13.88 13.59
C ALA A 18 3.02 13.61 12.42
N ILE A 19 1.75 14.00 12.55
CA ILE A 19 0.76 13.88 11.46
C ILE A 19 1.14 14.78 10.28
N ASN A 20 1.60 16.01 10.52
CA ASN A 20 2.02 16.93 9.47
C ASN A 20 3.32 16.47 8.80
N GLU A 21 4.28 15.93 9.54
CA GLU A 21 5.50 15.33 9.00
C GLU A 21 5.18 14.07 8.17
N MET A 22 4.28 13.21 8.64
CA MET A 22 3.78 12.06 7.88
C MET A 22 3.09 12.50 6.58
N LYS A 23 2.23 13.52 6.63
CA LYS A 23 1.59 14.10 5.44
C LYS A 23 2.60 14.75 4.50
N ALA A 24 3.59 15.46 5.02
CA ALA A 24 4.63 16.12 4.23
C ALA A 24 5.57 15.12 3.56
N SER A 25 5.86 14.00 4.22
CA SER A 25 6.71 12.93 3.66
C SER A 25 6.09 12.24 2.45
N HIS A 26 4.76 12.37 2.25
CA HIS A 26 3.98 11.62 1.25
C HIS A 26 4.23 10.10 1.27
N SER A 27 4.87 9.58 2.32
CA SER A 27 5.18 8.17 2.45
C SER A 27 3.92 7.45 2.89
N VAL A 28 3.23 6.85 1.92
CA VAL A 28 2.13 5.95 2.21
C VAL A 28 2.73 4.70 2.83
N ALA A 29 2.64 4.59 4.16
CA ALA A 29 3.15 3.44 4.89
C ALA A 29 2.58 2.14 4.27
N THR A 30 3.49 1.28 3.81
CA THR A 30 3.18 0.00 3.20
C THR A 30 4.20 -1.03 3.65
N ILE A 31 3.75 -2.26 3.89
CA ILE A 31 4.63 -3.41 4.20
C ILE A 31 5.29 -4.01 2.96
N TYR A 32 4.99 -3.46 1.78
CA TYR A 32 5.46 -3.91 0.48
C TYR A 32 6.43 -2.90 -0.12
N PRO A 33 7.35 -3.32 -1.00
CA PRO A 33 8.45 -2.50 -1.52
C PRO A 33 8.03 -1.46 -2.58
N TRP A 34 6.75 -1.06 -2.62
CA TRP A 34 6.23 -0.13 -3.63
C TRP A 34 6.93 1.25 -3.63
N PRO A 35 7.33 1.82 -2.48
CA PRO A 35 8.06 3.08 -2.43
C PRO A 35 9.43 3.00 -3.12
N GLU A 36 10.13 1.89 -2.95
CA GLU A 36 11.50 1.69 -3.40
C GLU A 36 11.59 1.25 -4.86
N MET A 37 10.55 0.59 -5.40
CA MET A 37 10.52 0.10 -6.78
C MET A 37 10.62 1.23 -7.84
N GLN A 38 11.68 1.17 -8.63
CA GLN A 38 11.93 1.97 -9.83
C GLN A 38 11.21 1.39 -11.06
N VAL A 39 11.03 2.18 -12.12
CA VAL A 39 10.43 1.70 -13.37
C VAL A 39 11.30 0.59 -13.97
N GLY A 40 10.67 -0.54 -14.30
CA GLY A 40 11.34 -1.76 -14.74
C GLY A 40 11.58 -2.78 -13.62
N ASP A 41 11.56 -2.36 -12.36
CA ASP A 41 11.74 -3.28 -11.24
C ASP A 41 10.59 -4.27 -11.15
N SER A 42 10.93 -5.49 -10.69
CA SER A 42 9.95 -6.53 -10.44
C SER A 42 10.23 -7.26 -9.14
N VAL A 43 9.16 -7.63 -8.45
CA VAL A 43 9.21 -8.43 -7.22
C VAL A 43 8.29 -9.63 -7.39
N LEU A 44 8.79 -10.81 -7.02
CA LEU A 44 8.01 -12.04 -6.95
C LEU A 44 7.53 -12.26 -5.51
N PHE A 45 6.22 -12.39 -5.34
CA PHE A 45 5.60 -12.81 -4.10
C PHE A 45 5.21 -14.28 -4.22
N GLN A 46 5.76 -15.13 -3.36
CA GLN A 46 5.40 -16.54 -3.33
C GLN A 46 4.16 -16.76 -2.46
N ALA A 47 3.30 -17.69 -2.90
CA ALA A 47 2.19 -18.14 -2.08
C ALA A 47 2.72 -19.04 -0.94
N GLU A 48 2.17 -18.85 0.25
CA GLU A 48 2.44 -19.74 1.37
C GLU A 48 1.86 -21.14 1.14
N ARG A 49 2.27 -22.12 1.94
CA ARG A 49 1.79 -23.50 1.81
C ARG A 49 0.27 -23.56 2.02
N GLY A 50 -0.46 -23.90 0.95
CA GLY A 50 -1.93 -23.97 0.97
C GLY A 50 -2.63 -22.64 0.67
N GLU A 51 -1.89 -21.54 0.44
CA GLU A 51 -2.47 -20.27 0.01
C GLU A 51 -2.90 -20.36 -1.46
N SER A 52 -4.12 -19.88 -1.75
CA SER A 52 -4.59 -19.77 -3.12
C SER A 52 -3.88 -18.62 -3.85
N LEU A 53 -3.31 -18.90 -5.02
CA LEU A 53 -2.74 -17.88 -5.92
C LEU A 53 -3.75 -16.75 -6.26
N ARG A 54 -5.04 -17.05 -6.30
CA ARG A 54 -6.09 -16.05 -6.52
C ARG A 54 -6.20 -15.08 -5.33
N LEU A 55 -6.11 -15.59 -4.10
CA LEU A 55 -6.15 -14.78 -2.89
C LEU A 55 -4.87 -13.94 -2.76
N LEU A 56 -3.70 -14.54 -3.04
CA LEU A 56 -2.43 -13.83 -3.12
C LEU A 56 -2.51 -12.66 -4.11
N ARG A 57 -3.00 -12.92 -5.34
CA ARG A 57 -3.22 -11.87 -6.34
C ARG A 57 -4.11 -10.75 -5.83
N LYS A 58 -5.27 -11.09 -5.22
CA LYS A 58 -6.21 -10.08 -4.71
C LYS A 58 -5.56 -9.20 -3.65
N ARG A 59 -4.78 -9.78 -2.73
CA ARG A 59 -4.09 -9.06 -1.65
C ARG A 59 -2.97 -8.17 -2.19
N ILE A 60 -2.03 -8.75 -2.93
CA ILE A 60 -0.81 -8.06 -3.36
C ILE A 60 -1.10 -7.07 -4.50
N ALA A 61 -1.78 -7.50 -5.57
CA ALA A 61 -2.10 -6.63 -6.70
C ALA A 61 -3.09 -5.53 -6.28
N GLY A 62 -4.01 -5.82 -5.36
CA GLY A 62 -4.89 -4.83 -4.76
C GLY A 62 -4.10 -3.76 -4.00
N SER A 63 -3.11 -4.17 -3.19
CA SER A 63 -2.23 -3.24 -2.48
C SER A 63 -1.41 -2.37 -3.44
N ALA A 64 -0.77 -2.97 -4.45
CA ALA A 64 0.00 -2.25 -5.45
C ALA A 64 -0.86 -1.23 -6.22
N SER A 65 -2.10 -1.60 -6.58
CA SER A 65 -3.05 -0.69 -7.23
C SER A 65 -3.45 0.48 -6.32
N THR A 66 -3.77 0.21 -5.06
CA THR A 66 -4.11 1.25 -4.09
C THR A 66 -2.95 2.20 -3.86
N TYR A 67 -1.74 1.67 -3.64
CA TYR A 67 -0.53 2.47 -3.46
C TYR A 67 -0.22 3.30 -4.72
N GLY A 68 -0.38 2.69 -5.90
CA GLY A 68 -0.20 3.39 -7.18
C GLY A 68 -1.11 4.62 -7.32
N LYS A 69 -2.40 4.49 -6.99
CA LYS A 69 -3.37 5.59 -7.04
C LYS A 69 -2.98 6.78 -6.14
N VAL A 70 -2.43 6.52 -4.96
CA VAL A 70 -2.07 7.57 -3.99
C VAL A 70 -0.69 8.18 -4.24
N SER A 71 0.22 7.44 -4.86
CA SER A 71 1.60 7.87 -5.12
C SER A 71 1.85 8.34 -6.56
N GLY A 72 0.86 8.23 -7.45
CA GLY A 72 1.03 8.51 -8.89
C GLY A 72 1.81 7.43 -9.65
N LYS A 73 2.04 6.28 -9.01
CA LYS A 73 2.82 5.16 -9.53
C LYS A 73 1.90 4.13 -10.20
N THR A 74 2.40 3.40 -11.19
CA THR A 74 1.67 2.38 -11.94
C THR A 74 2.39 1.03 -11.82
N PHE A 75 1.61 0.02 -11.45
CA PHE A 75 2.09 -1.35 -11.30
C PHE A 75 1.25 -2.29 -12.14
N THR A 76 1.89 -3.30 -12.73
CA THR A 76 1.20 -4.45 -13.33
C THR A 76 1.53 -5.72 -12.56
N SER A 77 0.71 -6.76 -12.71
CA SER A 77 0.92 -8.03 -12.02
C SER A 77 0.49 -9.23 -12.85
N LYS A 78 1.18 -10.36 -12.68
CA LYS A 78 0.88 -11.62 -13.36
C LYS A 78 1.11 -12.79 -12.44
N LEU A 79 0.21 -13.75 -12.52
CA LEU A 79 0.38 -15.03 -11.85
C LEU A 79 1.50 -15.81 -12.53
N MET A 80 2.35 -16.41 -11.71
CA MET A 80 3.45 -17.28 -12.11
C MET A 80 3.18 -18.68 -11.52
N PRO A 81 2.31 -19.51 -12.14
CA PRO A 81 1.92 -20.81 -11.57
C PRO A 81 3.10 -21.75 -11.33
N LYS A 82 4.10 -21.73 -12.23
CA LYS A 82 5.32 -22.54 -12.11
C LYS A 82 6.21 -22.13 -10.92
N GLU A 83 6.17 -20.85 -10.54
CA GLU A 83 6.89 -20.30 -9.40
C GLU A 83 6.02 -20.25 -8.13
N ASN A 84 4.80 -20.80 -8.20
CA ASN A 84 3.77 -20.70 -7.15
C ASN A 84 3.62 -19.27 -6.59
N GLY A 85 3.55 -18.27 -7.47
CA GLY A 85 3.58 -16.88 -7.02
C GLY A 85 2.89 -15.87 -7.92
N LEU A 86 3.00 -14.61 -7.53
CA LEU A 86 2.57 -13.43 -8.26
C LEU A 86 3.77 -12.51 -8.46
N ARG A 87 4.07 -12.18 -9.70
CA ARG A 87 5.05 -11.13 -10.01
C ARG A 87 4.35 -9.80 -10.15
N VAL A 88 4.92 -8.75 -9.56
CA VAL A 88 4.49 -7.36 -9.70
C VAL A 88 5.64 -6.56 -10.30
N TRP A 89 5.35 -5.72 -11.28
CA TRP A 89 6.32 -4.85 -11.91
C TRP A 89 5.89 -3.40 -11.80
N ARG A 90 6.86 -2.51 -11.64
CA ARG A 90 6.64 -1.09 -11.76
C ARG A 90 6.77 -0.68 -13.21
N THR A 91 5.71 -0.12 -13.79
CA THR A 91 5.67 0.22 -15.22
C THR A 91 5.78 1.71 -15.49
N HIS A 92 5.22 2.56 -14.63
CA HIS A 92 5.29 4.03 -14.75
C HIS A 92 5.30 4.65 -13.37
#